data_AF-A0A0D0NA47-F1
#
_entry.id   AF-A0A0D0NA47-F1
#
_cell.length_a   1.000
_cell.length_b   1.000
_cell.length_c   1.000
_cell.angle_alpha   90.00
_cell.angle_beta   90.00
_cell.angle_gamma   90.00
#
_symmetry.space_group_name_H-M   'P 1'
#
loop_
_entity.id
_entity.type
_entity.pdbx_description
1 polymer ?
#
loop_
_entity_poly.entity_id
_entity_poly.type
_entity_poly.pdbx_seq_one_letter_code
_entity_poly.pdbx_strand_id
1 'polypeptide(L)'
;MIRGTKTAKRIAAGAAVLATASAGLLAAPTTAQAASYNGACGSGYSVIDSLSVSGGTVFLTYNSGNGQNCVVTVRNSSGSAVFMDAGIKISGSSTWIHDGGNYTTYAGPVRIYAPGQCVDWYGTIASTAVQYNSHCS
;
A
#
# COMPACT_ATOMS: atom_id res chain seq x y z
N MET A 1 13.53 -88.73 -22.06
CA MET A 1 14.86 -88.86 -21.41
C MET A 1 15.04 -87.72 -20.42
N ILE A 2 15.65 -88.02 -19.27
CA ILE A 2 15.80 -87.18 -18.07
C ILE A 2 17.12 -86.38 -18.14
N ARG A 3 17.21 -85.31 -17.32
CA ARG A 3 18.38 -84.54 -16.81
C ARG A 3 18.60 -83.22 -17.56
N GLY A 4 18.70 -82.05 -16.94
CA GLY A 4 18.88 -81.64 -15.53
C GLY A 4 19.89 -80.48 -15.48
N THR A 5 19.94 -79.77 -14.34
CA THR A 5 20.91 -78.71 -13.93
C THR A 5 20.61 -77.28 -14.40
N LYS A 6 20.72 -76.21 -13.60
CA LYS A 6 21.19 -75.98 -12.21
C LYS A 6 20.62 -74.62 -11.76
N THR A 7 20.12 -74.52 -10.54
CA THR A 7 19.83 -73.24 -9.88
C THR A 7 21.14 -72.63 -9.37
N ALA A 8 21.45 -71.38 -9.73
CA ALA A 8 22.47 -70.57 -9.09
C ALA A 8 21.91 -69.17 -8.79
N LYS A 9 22.30 -68.68 -7.63
CA LYS A 9 21.64 -67.67 -6.80
C LYS A 9 22.45 -66.36 -6.85
N ARG A 10 21.78 -65.24 -6.52
CA ARG A 10 22.34 -63.93 -6.07
C ARG A 10 22.86 -63.04 -7.23
N ILE A 11 22.89 -61.70 -7.22
CA ILE A 11 22.85 -60.61 -6.22
C ILE A 11 22.19 -59.38 -6.89
N ALA A 12 21.50 -58.55 -6.11
CA ALA A 12 20.95 -57.25 -6.51
C ALA A 12 22.05 -56.20 -6.81
N ALA A 13 21.89 -55.43 -7.89
CA ALA A 13 22.42 -54.08 -8.12
C ALA A 13 21.68 -53.55 -9.35
N GLY A 14 20.94 -52.44 -9.33
CA GLY A 14 21.42 -51.11 -9.01
C GLY A 14 21.35 -50.28 -10.31
N ALA A 15 20.26 -49.53 -10.50
CA ALA A 15 20.21 -48.41 -11.43
C ALA A 15 19.23 -47.39 -10.84
N ALA A 16 19.74 -46.54 -9.96
CA ALA A 16 19.03 -45.35 -9.51
C ALA A 16 18.90 -44.41 -10.71
N VAL A 17 17.68 -44.23 -11.22
CA VAL A 17 17.38 -43.21 -12.22
C VAL A 17 17.37 -41.87 -11.48
N LEU A 18 18.44 -41.09 -11.61
CA LEU A 18 18.51 -39.71 -11.17
C LEU A 18 17.54 -38.88 -12.03
N ALA A 19 16.29 -38.78 -11.61
CA ALA A 19 15.38 -37.76 -12.10
C ALA A 19 15.78 -36.43 -11.47
N THR A 20 16.54 -35.61 -12.19
CA THR A 20 16.78 -34.22 -11.82
C THR A 20 15.46 -33.45 -11.95
N ALA A 21 14.73 -33.32 -10.85
CA ALA A 21 13.60 -32.40 -10.77
C ALA A 21 14.17 -30.97 -10.73
N SER A 22 14.16 -30.28 -11.87
CA SER A 22 14.34 -28.83 -11.92
C SER A 22 13.11 -28.18 -11.28
N ALA A 23 13.19 -27.93 -9.96
CA ALA A 23 12.22 -27.10 -9.25
C ALA A 23 12.35 -25.66 -9.77
N GLY A 24 11.48 -25.29 -10.71
CA GLY A 24 11.32 -23.89 -11.12
C GLY A 24 10.89 -23.07 -9.90
N LEU A 25 11.70 -22.09 -9.52
CA LEU A 25 11.32 -21.08 -8.53
C LEU A 25 10.17 -20.26 -9.12
N LEU A 26 8.94 -20.56 -8.69
CA LEU A 26 7.80 -19.68 -8.92
C LEU A 26 8.01 -18.43 -8.04
N ALA A 27 8.59 -17.39 -8.61
CA ALA A 27 8.53 -16.06 -8.01
C ALA A 27 7.06 -15.61 -8.01
N ALA A 28 6.40 -15.72 -6.85
CA ALA A 28 5.08 -15.14 -6.68
C ALA A 28 5.18 -13.62 -6.86
N PRO A 29 4.25 -12.98 -7.62
CA PRO A 29 4.26 -11.54 -7.74
C PRO A 29 4.06 -10.92 -6.35
N THR A 30 5.01 -10.09 -5.89
CA THR A 30 4.80 -9.26 -4.71
C THR A 30 3.78 -8.19 -5.10
N THR A 31 2.53 -8.36 -4.70
CA THR A 31 1.52 -7.33 -4.88
C THR A 31 1.94 -6.09 -4.10
N ALA A 32 2.06 -4.95 -4.77
CA ALA A 32 2.27 -3.67 -4.09
C ALA A 32 1.06 -3.43 -3.17
N GLN A 33 1.28 -3.44 -1.86
CA GLN A 33 0.22 -3.19 -0.89
C GLN A 33 -0.06 -1.68 -0.86
N ALA A 34 -1.25 -1.26 -1.30
CA ALA A 34 -1.70 0.11 -1.10
C ALA A 34 -1.92 0.35 0.41
N ALA A 35 -1.55 1.54 0.89
CA ALA A 35 -1.78 1.92 2.26
C ALA A 35 -3.28 1.83 2.58
N SER A 36 -3.60 1.37 3.77
CA SER A 36 -4.97 1.50 4.30
C SER A 36 -5.09 2.80 5.07
N TYR A 37 -6.29 3.37 5.11
CA TYR A 37 -6.56 4.52 5.95
C TYR A 37 -6.27 4.18 7.42
N ASN A 38 -5.44 5.00 8.07
CA ASN A 38 -4.90 4.72 9.41
C ASN A 38 -5.75 5.26 10.56
N GLY A 39 -6.89 5.90 10.28
CA GLY A 39 -7.76 6.48 11.32
C GLY A 39 -7.26 7.80 11.92
N ALA A 40 -6.21 8.43 11.38
CA ALA A 40 -5.59 9.62 12.00
C ALA A 40 -6.53 10.83 12.14
N CYS A 41 -7.60 10.91 11.33
CA CYS A 41 -8.57 11.99 11.48
C CYS A 41 -9.48 11.82 12.71
N GLY A 42 -9.47 10.65 13.35
CA GLY A 42 -10.25 10.37 14.56
C GLY A 42 -11.65 9.85 14.28
N SER A 43 -12.44 9.73 15.34
CA SER A 43 -13.80 9.18 15.26
C SER A 43 -14.74 10.06 14.45
N GLY A 44 -15.70 9.42 13.77
CA GLY A 44 -16.72 10.08 12.95
C GLY A 44 -16.26 10.50 11.56
N TYR A 45 -14.99 10.29 11.20
CA TYR A 45 -14.49 10.51 9.84
C TYR A 45 -14.62 9.25 8.99
N SER A 46 -15.18 9.42 7.79
CA SER A 46 -15.26 8.38 6.76
C SER A 46 -14.42 8.80 5.55
N VAL A 47 -13.72 7.85 4.92
CA VAL A 47 -13.01 8.12 3.66
C VAL A 47 -14.02 8.42 2.57
N ILE A 48 -13.84 9.57 1.90
CA ILE A 48 -14.68 10.02 0.79
C ILE A 48 -13.92 10.07 -0.54
N ASP A 49 -12.58 10.13 -0.50
CA ASP A 49 -11.74 10.08 -1.69
C ASP A 49 -10.29 9.64 -1.34
N SER A 50 -9.52 9.19 -2.34
CA SER A 50 -8.12 8.78 -2.17
C SER A 50 -7.27 8.97 -3.43
N LEU A 51 -5.98 9.27 -3.24
CA LEU A 51 -4.99 9.37 -4.31
C LEU A 51 -3.82 8.42 -4.06
N SER A 52 -3.46 7.63 -5.06
CA SER A 52 -2.26 6.81 -5.01
C SER A 52 -1.02 7.69 -5.20
N VAL A 53 -0.08 7.63 -4.28
CA VAL A 53 1.25 8.25 -4.38
C VAL A 53 2.30 7.15 -4.36
N SER A 54 3.47 7.37 -4.96
CA SER A 54 4.54 6.37 -4.88
C SER A 54 4.96 6.18 -3.41
N GLY A 55 4.82 4.96 -2.90
CA GLY A 55 5.10 4.60 -1.52
C GLY A 55 3.95 4.80 -0.52
N GLY A 56 2.75 5.16 -0.97
CA GLY A 56 1.62 5.40 -0.06
C GLY A 56 0.28 5.75 -0.71
N THR A 57 -0.61 6.30 0.11
CA THR A 57 -1.93 6.78 -0.32
C THR A 57 -2.29 8.04 0.48
N VAL A 58 -2.83 9.03 -0.21
CA VAL A 58 -3.41 10.22 0.39
C VAL A 58 -4.90 9.97 0.55
N PHE A 59 -5.44 10.20 1.74
CA PHE A 59 -6.86 10.02 2.04
C PHE A 59 -7.51 11.36 2.32
N LEU A 60 -8.64 11.61 1.67
CA LEU A 60 -9.60 12.64 2.07
C LEU A 60 -10.73 11.98 2.84
N THR A 61 -11.02 12.50 4.02
CA THR A 61 -12.10 12.03 4.89
C THR A 61 -13.02 13.17 5.29
N TYR A 62 -14.26 12.84 5.62
CA TYR A 62 -15.26 13.81 6.04
C TYR A 62 -16.03 13.32 7.27
N ASN A 63 -16.34 14.24 8.18
CA ASN A 63 -17.19 14.00 9.33
C ASN A 63 -18.48 14.82 9.19
N SER A 64 -19.58 14.14 8.89
CA SER A 64 -20.89 14.78 8.69
C SER A 64 -21.49 15.36 9.97
N GLY A 65 -21.04 14.91 11.14
CA GLY A 65 -21.48 15.43 12.44
C GLY A 65 -20.89 16.79 12.79
N ASN A 66 -19.79 17.21 12.16
CA ASN A 66 -19.13 18.49 12.45
C ASN A 66 -18.73 19.30 11.19
N GLY A 67 -18.99 18.81 9.98
CA GLY A 67 -18.73 19.52 8.73
C GLY A 67 -17.24 19.64 8.35
N GLN A 68 -16.36 18.86 8.98
CA GLN A 68 -14.92 18.95 8.76
C GLN A 68 -14.45 17.93 7.71
N ASN A 69 -13.66 18.42 6.76
CA ASN A 69 -12.81 17.60 5.91
C ASN A 69 -11.45 17.38 6.60
N CYS A 70 -10.81 16.25 6.33
CA CYS A 70 -9.49 15.92 6.86
C CYS A 70 -8.64 15.14 5.85
N VAL A 71 -7.39 15.57 5.67
CA VAL A 71 -6.42 14.94 4.76
C VAL A 71 -5.27 14.32 5.55
N VAL A 72 -4.85 13.13 5.14
CA VAL A 72 -3.67 12.43 5.65
C VAL A 72 -2.95 11.70 4.51
N THR A 73 -1.63 11.81 4.47
CA THR A 73 -0.77 11.03 3.54
C THR A 73 -0.15 9.88 4.31
N VAL A 74 -0.45 8.63 3.94
CA VAL A 74 -0.05 7.42 4.68
C VAL A 74 0.90 6.57 3.83
N ARG A 75 2.03 6.13 4.42
CA ARG A 75 2.94 5.19 3.75
C ARG A 75 2.37 3.78 3.69
N ASN A 76 2.72 3.04 2.64
CA ASN A 76 2.42 1.60 2.53
C ASN A 76 3.10 0.79 3.65
N SER A 77 4.27 1.25 4.10
CA SER A 77 5.05 0.65 5.18
C SER A 77 5.82 1.71 5.95
N SER A 78 5.93 1.55 7.27
CA SER A 78 6.79 2.39 8.11
C SER A 78 8.27 2.20 7.79
N GLY A 79 9.09 3.21 8.07
CA GLY A 79 10.55 3.10 7.96
C GLY A 79 11.26 4.36 8.44
N SER A 80 12.49 4.57 7.97
CA SER A 80 13.23 5.82 8.18
C SER A 80 12.40 7.02 7.76
N ALA A 81 12.57 8.12 8.48
CA ALA A 81 11.83 9.35 8.22
C ALA A 81 12.17 9.86 6.80
N VAL A 82 11.13 10.14 6.02
CA VAL A 82 11.22 10.73 4.69
C VAL A 82 10.31 11.94 4.62
N PHE A 83 10.61 12.87 3.72
CA PHE A 83 9.73 14.01 3.51
C PHE A 83 8.34 13.54 3.09
N MET A 84 7.30 14.09 3.70
CA MET A 84 5.91 13.86 3.33
C MET A 84 5.14 15.16 3.54
N ASP A 85 4.07 15.34 2.77
CA ASP A 85 3.17 16.48 2.93
C ASP A 85 1.73 16.01 2.73
N ALA A 86 0.80 16.69 3.39
CA ALA A 86 -0.63 16.54 3.27
C ALA A 86 -1.25 17.94 3.31
N GLY A 87 -2.04 18.30 2.31
CA GLY A 87 -2.59 19.66 2.22
C GLY A 87 -4.03 19.68 1.76
N ILE A 88 -4.77 20.70 2.22
CA ILE A 88 -6.15 20.95 1.85
C ILE A 88 -6.45 22.46 1.82
N LYS A 89 -7.38 22.85 0.95
CA LYS A 89 -8.03 24.16 0.96
C LYS A 89 -9.47 24.04 0.46
N ILE A 90 -10.28 25.06 0.72
CA ILE A 90 -11.55 25.24 0.01
C ILE A 90 -11.23 25.56 -1.46
N SER A 91 -11.89 24.90 -2.41
CA SER A 91 -11.66 25.13 -3.83
C SER A 91 -11.92 26.61 -4.18
N GLY A 92 -11.04 27.18 -5.00
CA GLY A 92 -11.06 28.62 -5.33
C GLY A 92 -10.38 29.53 -4.29
N SER A 93 -10.06 29.04 -3.09
CA SER A 93 -9.17 29.75 -2.16
C SER A 93 -7.72 29.76 -2.69
N SER A 94 -6.95 30.77 -2.33
CA SER A 94 -5.50 30.81 -2.56
C SER A 94 -4.69 30.23 -1.39
N THR A 95 -5.31 30.04 -0.23
CA THR A 95 -4.62 29.63 0.99
C THR A 95 -4.73 28.13 1.21
N TRP A 96 -3.57 27.46 1.21
CA TRP A 96 -3.42 26.09 1.63
C TRP A 96 -3.14 26.02 3.14
N ILE A 97 -3.78 25.07 3.81
CA ILE A 97 -3.30 24.55 5.09
C ILE A 97 -2.67 23.18 4.81
N HIS A 98 -1.52 22.91 5.40
CA HIS A 98 -0.78 21.68 5.13
C HIS A 98 0.13 21.31 6.30
N ASP A 99 0.58 20.06 6.33
CA ASP A 99 1.50 19.51 7.31
C ASP A 99 2.63 18.78 6.56
N GLY A 100 3.74 19.50 6.39
CA GLY A 100 4.91 19.06 5.62
C GLY A 100 6.14 18.90 6.51
N GLY A 101 6.83 17.77 6.38
CA GLY A 101 7.93 17.41 7.27
C GLY A 101 8.48 16.01 7.00
N ASN A 102 9.44 15.57 7.83
CA ASN A 102 9.98 14.21 7.73
C ASN A 102 9.22 13.28 8.67
N TYR A 103 8.52 12.28 8.13
CA TYR A 103 7.71 11.34 8.90
C TYR A 103 8.09 9.89 8.62
N THR A 104 7.87 9.03 9.61
CA THR A 104 8.13 7.58 9.51
C THR A 104 6.92 6.82 8.97
N THR A 105 5.71 7.33 9.20
CA THR A 105 4.43 6.64 8.92
C THR A 105 3.44 7.47 8.10
N TYR A 106 3.15 8.70 8.50
CA TYR A 106 2.16 9.55 7.83
C TYR A 106 2.39 11.05 8.10
N ALA A 107 1.89 11.91 7.22
CA ALA A 107 1.77 13.37 7.40
C ALA A 107 0.29 13.77 7.53
N GLY A 108 0.00 14.84 8.28
CA GLY A 108 -1.33 15.22 8.73
C GLY A 108 -1.63 14.71 10.16
N PRO A 109 -2.89 14.76 10.64
CA PRO A 109 -4.10 15.16 9.94
C PRO A 109 -4.25 16.67 9.76
N VAL A 110 -4.56 17.12 8.54
CA VAL A 110 -4.89 18.53 8.25
C VAL A 110 -6.38 18.67 8.03
N ARG A 111 -7.03 19.59 8.77
CA ARG A 111 -8.49 19.71 8.82
C ARG A 111 -8.98 21.08 8.40
N ILE A 112 -10.07 21.11 7.65
CA ILE A 112 -10.78 22.34 7.29
C ILE A 112 -12.29 22.15 7.41
N TYR A 113 -12.96 23.16 7.97
CA TYR A 113 -14.41 23.23 7.95
C TYR A 113 -14.88 23.72 6.58
N ALA A 114 -15.60 22.85 5.85
CA ALA A 114 -16.05 23.14 4.48
C ALA A 114 -17.33 22.36 4.12
N PRO A 115 -18.40 22.43 4.93
CA PRO A 115 -19.64 21.70 4.63
C PRO A 115 -20.31 22.26 3.37
N GLY A 116 -20.69 21.37 2.44
CA GLY A 116 -21.34 21.74 1.17
C GLY A 116 -20.44 22.56 0.23
N GLN A 117 -19.13 22.53 0.44
CA GLN A 117 -18.15 23.21 -0.40
C GLN A 117 -17.17 22.20 -0.99
N CYS A 118 -16.70 22.48 -2.19
CA CYS A 118 -15.61 21.70 -2.78
C CYS A 118 -14.29 22.00 -2.05
N VAL A 119 -13.42 20.98 -1.98
CA VAL A 119 -12.06 21.11 -1.46
C VAL A 119 -11.05 20.66 -2.50
N ASP A 120 -9.92 21.38 -2.57
CA ASP A 120 -8.73 20.93 -3.28
C ASP A 120 -7.76 20.36 -2.25
N TRP A 121 -7.14 19.23 -2.56
CA TRP A 121 -6.31 18.50 -1.62
C TRP A 121 -5.16 17.79 -2.34
N TYR A 122 -4.07 17.54 -1.61
CA TYR A 122 -2.88 16.89 -2.16
C TYR A 122 -2.08 16.12 -1.12
N GLY A 123 -1.15 15.31 -1.61
CA GLY A 123 -0.06 14.76 -0.79
C GLY A 123 1.15 14.30 -1.61
N THR A 124 2.26 14.07 -0.91
CA THR A 124 3.49 13.52 -1.50
C THR A 124 4.30 12.73 -0.47
N ILE A 125 5.18 11.84 -0.95
CA ILE A 125 6.10 11.03 -0.15
C ILE A 125 7.47 11.02 -0.83
N ALA A 126 8.53 11.34 -0.07
CA ALA A 126 9.88 11.53 -0.55
C ALA A 126 9.94 12.54 -1.72
N SER A 127 10.86 12.33 -2.67
CA SER A 127 11.01 13.18 -3.86
C SER A 127 10.06 12.78 -5.00
N THR A 128 8.85 12.31 -4.68
CA THR A 128 7.86 11.88 -5.68
C THR A 128 6.98 13.05 -6.12
N ALA A 129 6.32 12.89 -7.28
CA ALA A 129 5.41 13.90 -7.79
C ALA A 129 4.22 14.08 -6.84
N VAL A 130 3.94 15.34 -6.49
CA VAL A 130 2.72 15.70 -5.75
C VAL A 130 1.50 15.23 -6.53
N GLN A 131 0.60 14.52 -5.86
CA GLN A 131 -0.70 14.15 -6.39
C GLN A 131 -1.75 15.06 -5.78
N TYR A 132 -2.64 15.60 -6.61
CA TYR A 132 -3.69 16.52 -6.19
C TYR A 132 -5.02 16.16 -6.86
N ASN A 133 -6.13 16.48 -6.19
CA ASN A 133 -7.48 16.35 -6.74
C ASN A 133 -8.42 17.42 -6.13
N SER A 134 -9.60 17.54 -6.70
CA SER A 134 -10.72 18.30 -6.13
C SER A 134 -11.87 17.34 -5.81
N HIS A 135 -12.52 17.54 -4.66
CA HIS A 135 -13.71 16.78 -4.28
C HIS A 135 -14.88 17.71 -4.02
N CYS A 136 -16.03 17.41 -4.62
CA CYS A 136 -17.30 18.12 -4.43
C CYS A 136 -18.38 17.11 -4.05
N SER A 137 -19.10 17.37 -2.96
CA SER A 137 -20.13 16.49 -2.39
C SER A 137 -21.41 17.26 -2.09
#